data_AF-A0A255TID3-F1
#
_entry.id   AF-A0A255TID3-F1
#
_cell.length_a   1.000
_cell.length_b   1.000
_cell.length_c   1.000
_cell.angle_alpha   90.00
_cell.angle_beta   90.00
_cell.angle_gamma   90.00
#
_symmetry.space_group_name_H-M   'P 1'
#
loop_
_entity.id
_entity.type
_entity.pdbx_description
1 polymer ?
#
loop_
_entity_poly.entity_id
_entity_poly.type
_entity_poly.pdbx_seq_one_letter_code
_entity_poly.pdbx_strand_id
1 'polypeptide(L)'
;MPQIVNLGKELVRINTQKNCVEYSQNGGRSWVTRCCNGSYGEFRDLLVYGSDLLACTSKGLYVSTNEGRSFAPRCTNSSYGDFLNLQDSGRELLANTSKGLYYSRNEGRSWVRR
;
A
#
# COMPACT_ATOMS: atom_id res chain seq x y z
N MET A 1 3.48 -13.70 -2.34
CA MET A 1 2.58 -13.71 -3.52
C MET A 1 2.38 -12.26 -3.97
N PRO A 2 2.34 -11.96 -5.27
CA PRO A 2 2.07 -10.60 -5.73
C PRO A 2 0.66 -10.19 -5.30
N GLN A 3 0.56 -9.10 -4.55
CA GLN A 3 -0.70 -8.61 -4.04
C GLN A 3 -1.47 -7.93 -5.16
N ILE A 4 -2.70 -8.39 -5.39
CA ILE A 4 -3.65 -7.84 -6.36
C ILE A 4 -4.84 -7.30 -5.57
N VAL A 5 -5.21 -6.05 -5.83
CA VAL A 5 -6.36 -5.38 -5.23
C VAL A 5 -7.33 -4.88 -6.29
N ASN A 6 -8.61 -4.82 -5.96
CA ASN A 6 -9.63 -4.20 -6.80
C ASN A 6 -9.68 -2.71 -6.50
N LEU A 7 -9.50 -1.88 -7.53
CA LEU A 7 -9.65 -0.44 -7.45
C LEU A 7 -10.71 -0.01 -8.46
N GLY A 8 -11.96 0.10 -8.01
CA GLY A 8 -13.10 0.33 -8.89
C GLY A 8 -13.31 -0.84 -9.85
N LYS A 9 -13.21 -0.59 -11.16
CA LYS A 9 -13.35 -1.61 -12.21
C LYS A 9 -12.02 -2.27 -12.62
N GLU A 10 -10.92 -1.84 -12.02
CA GLU A 10 -9.58 -2.22 -12.42
C GLU A 10 -8.93 -3.09 -11.35
N LEU A 11 -8.06 -4.00 -11.79
CA LEU A 11 -7.15 -4.68 -10.87
C LEU A 11 -5.86 -3.89 -10.79
N VAL A 12 -5.33 -3.73 -9.59
CA VAL A 12 -4.03 -3.08 -9.34
C VAL A 12 -3.13 -4.09 -8.65
N ARG A 13 -1.86 -4.16 -9.02
CA ARG A 13 -0.88 -5.07 -8.43
C ARG A 13 0.47 -4.42 -8.22
N ILE A 14 1.27 -5.05 -7.36
CA ILE A 14 2.72 -4.81 -7.30
C ILE A 14 3.43 -5.77 -8.25
N ASN A 15 4.20 -5.23 -9.19
CA ASN A 15 5.21 -5.98 -9.93
C ASN A 15 6.51 -5.98 -9.13
N THR A 16 6.79 -7.09 -8.43
CA THR A 16 7.96 -7.22 -7.54
C THR A 16 9.30 -7.22 -8.29
N GLN A 17 9.33 -7.59 -9.57
CA GLN A 17 10.56 -7.59 -10.36
C GLN A 17 10.95 -6.18 -10.80
N LYS A 18 9.97 -5.36 -11.20
CA LYS A 18 10.21 -3.99 -11.64
C LYS A 18 10.08 -2.95 -10.52
N ASN A 19 9.59 -3.37 -9.35
CA ASN A 19 9.18 -2.49 -8.26
C ASN A 19 8.22 -1.37 -8.73
N CYS A 20 7.25 -1.75 -9.57
CA CYS A 20 6.23 -0.83 -10.07
C CYS A 20 4.83 -1.27 -9.61
N VAL A 21 3.93 -0.31 -9.49
CA VAL A 21 2.49 -0.55 -9.43
C VAL A 21 1.96 -0.64 -10.86
N GLU A 22 1.25 -1.71 -11.16
CA GLU A 22 0.63 -1.97 -12.47
C GLU A 22 -0.89 -2.11 -12.32
N TYR A 23 -1.62 -1.88 -13.41
CA TYR A 23 -3.07 -2.05 -13.44
C TYR A 23 -3.54 -2.89 -14.64
N SER A 24 -4.74 -3.44 -14.52
CA SER A 24 -5.40 -4.22 -15.56
C SER A 24 -6.87 -3.86 -15.67
N GLN A 25 -7.35 -3.68 -16.89
CA GLN A 25 -8.76 -3.41 -17.23
C GLN A 25 -9.48 -4.64 -17.78
N ASN A 26 -8.78 -5.75 -17.96
CA ASN A 26 -9.28 -6.95 -18.63
C ASN A 26 -9.17 -8.20 -17.75
N GLY A 27 -9.40 -8.04 -16.45
CA GLY A 27 -9.39 -9.14 -15.49
C GLY A 27 -8.02 -9.79 -15.30
N GLY A 28 -6.93 -9.03 -15.42
CA GLY A 28 -5.58 -9.51 -15.19
C GLY A 28 -4.92 -10.20 -16.39
N ARG A 29 -5.56 -10.18 -17.57
CA ARG A 29 -5.00 -10.76 -18.81
C ARG A 29 -3.80 -9.97 -19.33
N SER A 30 -3.83 -8.65 -19.24
CA SER A 30 -2.67 -7.77 -19.48
C SER A 30 -2.55 -6.73 -18.39
N TRP A 31 -1.31 -6.25 -18.19
CA TRP A 31 -0.96 -5.31 -17.15
C TRP A 31 -0.18 -4.15 -17.74
N VAL A 32 -0.54 -2.94 -17.32
CA VAL A 32 0.08 -1.69 -17.75
C VAL A 32 0.70 -1.02 -16.52
N THR A 33 1.93 -0.53 -16.65
CA THR A 33 2.59 0.22 -15.58
C THR A 33 1.79 1.48 -15.26
N ARG A 34 1.41 1.63 -13.99
CA ARG A 34 0.71 2.81 -13.46
C ARG A 34 1.67 3.79 -12.80
N CYS A 35 2.55 3.27 -11.95
CA CYS A 35 3.54 4.06 -11.24
C CYS A 35 4.81 3.23 -11.09
N CYS A 36 5.93 3.78 -11.52
CA CYS A 36 7.24 3.18 -11.31
C CYS A 36 8.23 4.26 -10.88
N ASN A 37 8.32 4.48 -9.57
CA ASN A 37 9.17 5.50 -9.00
C ASN A 37 9.88 4.94 -7.77
N GLY A 38 11.17 4.66 -7.91
CA GLY A 38 12.02 4.11 -6.85
C GLY A 38 12.21 5.06 -5.66
N SER A 39 11.85 6.35 -5.77
CA SER A 39 11.92 7.28 -4.64
C SER A 39 11.01 6.86 -3.48
N TYR A 40 9.95 6.10 -3.75
CA TYR A 40 9.02 5.58 -2.74
C TYR A 40 9.55 4.36 -1.98
N GLY A 41 10.67 3.77 -2.41
CA GLY A 41 11.18 2.50 -1.87
C GLY A 41 10.58 1.29 -2.56
N GLU A 42 10.80 0.11 -1.97
CA GLU A 42 10.30 -1.16 -2.47
C GLU A 42 8.86 -1.36 -2.02
N PHE A 43 7.93 -1.55 -2.95
CA PHE A 43 6.54 -1.85 -2.64
C PHE A 43 6.39 -3.27 -2.09
N ARG A 44 5.76 -3.39 -0.92
CA ARG A 44 5.56 -4.66 -0.20
C ARG A 44 4.11 -5.11 -0.20
N ASP A 45 3.18 -4.16 0.00
CA ASP A 45 1.74 -4.41 0.10
C ASP A 45 0.96 -3.20 -0.46
N LEU A 46 -0.23 -3.47 -1.02
CA LEU A 46 -1.24 -2.49 -1.39
C LEU A 46 -2.58 -2.80 -0.66
N LEU A 47 -3.18 -1.78 -0.07
CA LEU A 47 -4.51 -1.84 0.53
C LEU A 47 -5.38 -0.71 -0.02
N VAL A 48 -6.58 -1.05 -0.49
CA VAL A 48 -7.61 -0.06 -0.83
C VAL A 48 -8.37 0.30 0.45
N TYR A 49 -8.39 1.59 0.80
CA TYR A 49 -9.05 2.12 1.98
C TYR A 49 -9.91 3.33 1.59
N GLY A 50 -11.23 3.12 1.49
CA GLY A 50 -12.14 4.14 0.94
C GLY A 50 -11.79 4.46 -0.52
N SER A 51 -11.52 5.73 -0.82
CA SER A 51 -11.03 6.19 -2.14
C SER A 51 -9.50 6.13 -2.28
N ASP A 52 -8.78 5.88 -1.18
CA ASP A 52 -7.33 5.94 -1.13
C ASP A 52 -6.72 4.56 -1.39
N LEU A 53 -5.55 4.55 -2.04
CA LEU A 53 -4.71 3.36 -2.17
C LEU A 53 -3.48 3.53 -1.26
N LEU A 54 -3.44 2.75 -0.19
CA LEU A 54 -2.32 2.67 0.73
C LEU A 54 -1.26 1.70 0.19
N ALA A 55 0.00 2.07 0.32
CA ALA A 55 1.14 1.27 -0.10
C ALA A 55 2.16 1.14 1.02
N CYS A 56 2.40 -0.08 1.50
CA CYS A 56 3.53 -0.36 2.36
C CYS A 56 4.78 -0.40 1.50
N THR A 57 5.77 0.42 1.85
CA THR A 57 7.06 0.41 1.20
C THR A 57 8.20 0.22 2.18
N SER A 58 9.40 -0.05 1.68
CA SER A 58 10.62 -0.06 2.50
C SER A 58 10.98 1.29 3.13
N LYS A 59 10.32 2.39 2.72
CA LYS A 59 10.50 3.72 3.30
C LYS A 59 9.36 4.15 4.23
N GLY A 60 8.38 3.29 4.44
CA GLY A 60 7.22 3.55 5.29
C GLY A 60 5.89 3.34 4.57
N LEU A 61 4.84 3.92 5.13
CA LEU A 61 3.51 3.89 4.55
C LEU A 61 3.32 5.11 3.63
N TYR A 62 2.92 4.84 2.40
CA TYR A 62 2.57 5.82 1.39
C TYR A 62 1.08 5.74 1.05
N VAL A 63 0.52 6.82 0.53
CA VAL A 63 -0.87 6.88 0.08
C VAL A 63 -0.96 7.48 -1.32
N SER A 64 -1.89 6.99 -2.11
CA SER A 64 -2.31 7.59 -3.37
C SER A 64 -3.78 7.97 -3.30
N THR A 65 -4.08 9.21 -3.64
CA THR A 65 -5.43 9.76 -3.80
C THR A 65 -5.84 9.88 -5.27
N ASN A 66 -5.01 9.37 -6.19
CA ASN A 66 -5.19 9.44 -7.64
C ASN A 66 -5.02 8.06 -8.29
N GLU A 67 -5.65 7.07 -7.66
CA GLU A 67 -5.77 5.70 -8.18
C GLU A 67 -4.44 4.95 -8.35
N GLY A 68 -3.39 5.32 -7.60
CA GLY A 68 -2.06 4.71 -7.70
C GLY A 68 -1.14 5.33 -8.75
N ARG A 69 -1.49 6.48 -9.34
CA ARG A 69 -0.65 7.19 -10.32
C ARG A 69 0.54 7.90 -9.67
N SER A 70 0.36 8.42 -8.47
CA SER A 70 1.45 8.91 -7.62
C SER A 70 1.17 8.64 -6.15
N PHE A 71 2.23 8.63 -5.36
CA PHE A 71 2.16 8.36 -3.93
C PHE A 71 2.79 9.50 -3.13
N ALA A 72 2.23 9.77 -1.96
CA ALA A 72 2.74 10.70 -0.97
C ALA A 72 3.00 9.98 0.36
N PRO A 73 4.00 10.38 1.16
CA PRO A 73 4.22 9.82 2.48
C PRO A 73 2.98 9.99 3.38
N ARG A 74 2.49 8.90 3.98
CA ARG A 74 1.40 8.91 4.97
C ARG A 74 1.95 8.69 6.38
N CYS A 75 2.89 7.77 6.54
CA CYS A 75 3.59 7.53 7.81
C CYS A 75 4.98 6.95 7.56
N THR A 76 6.04 7.72 7.84
CA THR A 76 7.45 7.32 7.65
C THR A 76 8.22 7.25 8.96
N ASN A 77 7.51 7.23 10.09
CA ASN A 77 8.12 7.19 11.41
C ASN A 77 8.70 5.79 11.69
N SER A 78 10.03 5.71 11.77
CA SER A 78 10.78 4.46 12.01
C SER A 78 10.56 3.83 13.39
N SER A 79 9.94 4.56 14.33
CA SER A 79 9.59 4.00 15.65
C SER A 79 8.67 2.79 15.53
N TYR A 80 7.79 2.75 14.52
CA TYR A 80 6.88 1.64 14.24
C TYR A 80 7.56 0.45 13.52
N GLY A 81 8.77 0.65 13.03
CA GLY A 81 9.48 -0.33 12.21
C GLY A 81 9.00 -0.33 10.76
N ASP A 82 9.30 -1.42 10.09
CA ASP A 82 9.01 -1.60 8.66
C ASP A 82 7.58 -2.10 8.49
N PHE A 83 6.75 -1.37 7.76
CA PHE A 83 5.43 -1.85 7.38
C PHE A 83 5.56 -3.01 6.39
N LEU A 84 5.04 -4.17 6.75
CA LEU A 84 5.11 -5.40 5.94
C LEU A 84 3.80 -5.65 5.21
N ASN A 85 2.68 -5.55 5.92
CA ASN A 85 1.34 -5.65 5.34
C ASN A 85 0.32 -4.82 6.10
N LEU A 86 -0.81 -4.55 5.44
CA LEU A 86 -1.94 -3.81 5.98
C LEU A 86 -3.25 -4.56 5.82
N GLN A 87 -4.15 -4.38 6.78
CA GLN A 87 -5.51 -4.88 6.72
C GLN A 87 -6.48 -3.84 7.24
N ASP A 88 -7.59 -3.65 6.53
CA ASP A 88 -8.72 -2.87 7.03
C ASP A 88 -9.68 -3.79 7.81
N SER A 89 -9.99 -3.42 9.05
CA SER A 89 -10.99 -4.09 9.89
C SER A 89 -12.34 -3.36 9.93
N GLY A 90 -12.48 -2.28 9.16
CA GLY A 90 -13.66 -1.39 9.15
C GLY A 90 -13.70 -0.38 10.30
N ARG A 91 -13.09 -0.70 11.45
CA ARG A 91 -12.96 0.23 12.60
C ARG A 91 -11.56 0.85 12.69
N GLU A 92 -10.55 0.06 12.36
CA GLU A 92 -9.14 0.44 12.44
C GLU A 92 -8.34 -0.24 11.33
N LEU A 93 -7.26 0.40 10.92
CA LEU A 93 -6.24 -0.23 10.10
C LEU A 93 -5.32 -1.04 11.00
N LEU A 94 -4.99 -2.26 10.60
CA LEU A 94 -4.01 -3.11 11.25
C LEU A 94 -2.77 -3.18 10.38
N ALA A 95 -1.59 -3.02 10.98
CA ALA A 95 -0.31 -3.15 10.32
C ALA A 95 0.52 -4.22 11.01
N ASN A 96 0.94 -5.24 10.26
CA ASN A 96 2.05 -6.06 10.69
C ASN A 96 3.34 -5.32 10.32
N THR A 97 4.12 -4.98 11.33
CA THR A 97 5.42 -4.35 11.15
C THR A 97 6.54 -5.27 11.61
N SER A 98 7.79 -4.93 11.28
CA SER A 98 8.96 -5.63 11.81
C SER A 98 9.10 -5.55 13.35
N LYS A 99 8.36 -4.66 14.02
CA LYS A 99 8.36 -4.50 15.49
C LYS A 99 7.10 -5.06 16.16
N GLY A 100 6.25 -5.75 15.41
CA GLY A 100 5.03 -6.38 15.90
C GLY A 100 3.77 -5.81 15.26
N LEU A 101 2.62 -6.11 15.88
CA LEU A 101 1.32 -5.68 15.39
C LEU A 101 1.00 -4.27 15.90
N TYR A 102 0.57 -3.40 15.00
CA TYR A 102 0.11 -2.05 15.28
C TYR A 102 -1.30 -1.85 14.74
N TYR A 103 -2.03 -0.91 15.33
CA TYR A 103 -3.32 -0.46 14.82
C TYR A 103 -3.38 1.06 14.70
N SER A 104 -4.22 1.56 13.79
CA SER A 104 -4.45 2.99 13.57
C SER A 104 -5.95 3.28 13.46
N ARG A 105 -6.38 4.32 14.17
CA ARG A 105 -7.77 4.84 14.13
C ARG A 105 -7.88 6.18 13.38
N ASN A 106 -6.80 6.60 12.73
CA ASN A 106 -6.73 7.87 12.00
C ASN A 106 -6.13 7.67 10.61
N GLU A 107 -6.64 6.67 9.89
CA GLU A 107 -6.31 6.42 8.48
C GLU A 107 -4.81 6.21 8.24
N GLY A 108 -4.12 5.58 9.20
CA GLY A 108 -2.71 5.22 9.09
C GLY A 108 -1.73 6.38 9.30
N ARG A 109 -2.19 7.53 9.81
CA ARG A 109 -1.33 8.69 10.12
C ARG A 109 -0.49 8.47 11.38
N SER A 110 -1.04 7.79 12.39
CA SER A 110 -0.32 7.35 13.57
C SER A 110 -0.74 5.94 14.00
N TRP A 111 0.16 5.25 14.69
CA TRP A 111 0.00 3.85 15.03
C TRP A 111 0.23 3.62 16.52
N VAL A 112 -0.57 2.73 17.10
CA VAL A 112 -0.45 2.26 18.48
C VAL A 112 -0.15 0.77 18.44
N ARG A 113 0.83 0.33 19.23
CA ARG A 113 1.16 -1.09 19.33
C ARG A 113 -0.04 -1.84 19.91
N ARG A 114 -0.39 -2.97 19.31
CA ARG A 114 -1.48 -3.83 19.78
C ARG A 114 -1.02 -4.74 20.90
#